data_AF-A0A061IDB1-F1
#
_entry.id   AF-A0A061IDB1-F1
#
_cell.length_a   1.000
_cell.length_b   1.000
_cell.length_c   1.000
_cell.angle_alpha   90.00
_cell.angle_beta   90.00
_cell.angle_gamma   90.00
#
_symmetry.space_group_name_H-M   'P 1'
#
loop_
_entity.id
_entity.type
_entity.pdbx_description
1 polymer ?
#
loop_
_entity_poly.entity_id
_entity_poly.type
_entity_poly.pdbx_seq_one_letter_code
_entity_poly.pdbx_strand_id
1 'polypeptide(L)'
;MLQDKQYAQGKNYNDRFPESCPTESFDTPENKGQVLESNSEVLLKLVCNLLYSWTEPLFHLVNEMSALQGDTSAMLSKAREIRAKFGELRVGVKVILNKIGEKDNEIYVAWSGLPSLQSSNEDIRGFAFFNLIRCLVRDSHRINTYLEVLKYRMIHQNNC
;
A
#
# COMPACT_ATOMS: atom_id res chain seq x y z
N MET A 1 -7.73 -10.36 -10.66
CA MET A 1 -7.30 -10.39 -12.08
C MET A 1 -8.25 -9.60 -13.01
N LEU A 2 -8.98 -8.59 -12.52
CA LEU A 2 -9.96 -7.81 -13.32
C LEU A 2 -9.71 -6.29 -13.29
N GLN A 3 -8.64 -5.83 -12.64
CA GLN A 3 -8.38 -4.40 -12.44
C GLN A 3 -7.45 -3.77 -13.50
N ASP A 4 -6.67 -4.59 -14.23
CA ASP A 4 -5.68 -4.10 -15.21
C ASP A 4 -6.29 -3.64 -16.55
N LYS A 5 -7.55 -3.99 -16.83
CA LYS A 5 -8.13 -3.82 -18.17
C LYS A 5 -8.48 -2.39 -18.55
N GLN A 6 -8.69 -1.46 -17.62
CA GLN A 6 -9.09 -0.09 -17.99
C GLN A 6 -7.92 0.86 -18.28
N TYR A 7 -6.75 0.67 -17.66
CA TYR A 7 -5.59 1.56 -17.85
C TYR A 7 -4.50 0.99 -18.77
N ALA A 8 -4.35 -0.33 -18.87
CA ALA A 8 -3.29 -0.96 -19.67
C ALA A 8 -3.77 -1.46 -21.05
N GLN A 9 -5.05 -1.32 -21.39
CA GLN A 9 -5.59 -1.86 -22.64
C GLN A 9 -5.08 -1.06 -23.85
N GLY A 10 -4.22 -1.70 -24.65
CA GLY A 10 -3.56 -1.10 -25.83
C GLY A 10 -2.27 -0.35 -25.53
N LYS A 11 -1.85 -0.29 -24.26
CA LYS A 11 -0.62 0.37 -23.81
C LYS A 11 0.26 -0.66 -23.12
N ASN A 12 1.45 -0.93 -23.65
CA ASN A 12 2.43 -1.88 -23.09
C ASN A 12 3.08 -1.38 -21.78
N TYR A 13 2.28 -0.98 -20.80
CA TYR A 13 2.75 -0.44 -19.52
C TYR A 13 3.45 -1.49 -18.66
N ASN A 14 3.12 -2.77 -18.83
CA ASN A 14 3.84 -3.88 -18.20
C ASN A 14 5.30 -4.00 -18.67
N ASP A 15 5.62 -3.51 -19.86
CA ASP A 15 6.97 -3.62 -20.46
C ASP A 15 7.87 -2.42 -20.12
N ARG A 16 7.32 -1.39 -19.45
CA ARG A 16 8.08 -0.21 -19.02
C ARG A 16 8.79 -0.48 -17.71
N PHE A 17 9.92 0.21 -17.50
CA PHE A 17 10.62 0.17 -16.22
C PHE A 17 9.67 0.72 -15.13
N PRO A 18 9.35 -0.07 -14.09
CA PRO A 18 8.45 0.38 -13.04
C PRO A 18 9.07 1.57 -12.31
N GLU A 19 8.29 2.62 -12.08
CA GLU A 19 8.70 3.65 -11.13
C GLU A 19 8.76 3.08 -9.71
N SER A 20 9.58 3.72 -8.88
CA SER A 20 9.78 3.30 -7.51
C SER A 20 8.49 3.38 -6.71
N CYS A 21 8.20 2.32 -5.94
CA CYS A 21 7.02 2.33 -5.06
C CYS A 21 7.28 3.15 -3.80
N PRO A 22 6.24 3.73 -3.15
CA PRO A 22 6.40 4.58 -1.96
C PRO A 22 7.15 3.93 -0.79
N THR A 23 7.21 2.59 -0.77
CA THR A 23 7.74 1.76 0.31
C THR A 23 9.03 1.02 -0.10
N GLU A 24 9.61 1.32 -1.26
CA GLU A 24 10.78 0.59 -1.77
C GLU A 24 12.03 0.77 -0.92
N SER A 25 12.14 1.87 -0.19
CA SER A 25 13.23 2.12 0.75
C SER A 25 13.13 1.33 2.06
N PHE A 26 12.01 0.65 2.32
CA PHE A 26 11.87 -0.17 3.51
C PHE A 26 12.54 -1.53 3.33
N ASP A 27 13.43 -1.86 4.26
CA ASP A 27 13.94 -3.21 4.44
C ASP A 27 12.78 -4.10 4.88
N THR A 28 12.22 -4.83 3.93
CA THR A 28 10.99 -5.61 4.08
C THR A 28 11.33 -7.08 3.85
N PRO A 29 10.94 -7.99 4.76
CA PRO A 29 11.04 -9.41 4.51
C PRO A 29 10.32 -9.77 3.20
N GLU A 30 11.07 -10.34 2.25
CA GLU A 30 10.60 -10.57 0.88
C GLU A 30 9.97 -11.94 0.68
N ASN A 31 10.33 -12.90 1.53
CA ASN A 31 9.87 -14.29 1.41
C ASN A 31 9.32 -14.83 2.75
N LYS A 32 8.54 -15.91 2.64
CA LYS A 32 7.88 -16.55 3.79
C LYS A 32 8.85 -16.94 4.91
N GLY A 33 10.07 -17.38 4.58
CA GLY A 33 11.09 -17.73 5.57
C GLY A 33 11.50 -16.52 6.41
N GLN A 34 11.89 -15.43 5.76
CA GLN A 34 12.27 -14.18 6.42
C GLN A 34 11.14 -13.60 7.28
N VAL A 35 9.89 -13.67 6.80
CA VAL A 35 8.72 -13.22 7.58
C VAL A 35 8.56 -14.07 8.83
N LEU A 36 8.69 -15.40 8.73
CA LEU A 36 8.56 -16.31 9.85
C LEU A 36 9.68 -16.17 10.89
N GLU A 37 10.87 -15.75 10.48
CA GLU A 37 12.03 -15.49 11.37
C GLU A 37 11.99 -14.09 12.00
N SER A 38 11.31 -13.13 11.37
CA SER A 38 11.21 -11.76 11.87
C SER A 38 10.49 -11.67 13.21
N ASN A 39 11.02 -10.85 14.12
CA ASN A 39 10.37 -10.55 15.40
C ASN A 39 8.97 -9.94 15.19
N SER A 40 7.98 -10.36 15.99
CA SER A 40 6.60 -9.91 15.89
C SER A 40 6.43 -8.39 16.06
N GLU A 41 7.18 -7.78 16.97
CA GLU A 41 7.22 -6.33 17.16
C GLU A 41 7.72 -5.62 15.90
N VAL A 42 8.82 -6.12 15.32
CA VAL A 42 9.42 -5.56 14.10
C VAL A 42 8.43 -5.65 12.94
N LEU A 43 7.76 -6.80 12.76
CA LEU A 43 6.72 -6.96 11.75
C LEU A 43 5.54 -6.01 11.97
N LEU A 44 5.09 -5.82 13.22
CA LEU A 44 3.97 -4.95 13.52
C LEU A 44 4.32 -3.46 13.27
N LYS A 45 5.54 -3.03 13.64
CA LYS A 45 6.07 -1.70 13.29
C LYS A 45 6.17 -1.51 11.78
N LEU A 46 6.63 -2.54 11.06
CA LEU A 46 6.70 -2.50 9.59
C LEU A 46 5.32 -2.37 8.95
N VAL A 47 4.31 -3.10 9.45
CA VAL A 47 2.91 -2.90 9.02
C VAL A 47 2.46 -1.46 9.26
N CYS A 48 2.75 -0.90 10.45
CA CYS A 48 2.41 0.49 10.76
C CYS A 48 3.05 1.48 9.76
N ASN A 49 4.34 1.29 9.47
CA ASN A 49 5.08 2.13 8.51
C ASN A 49 4.54 2.01 7.09
N LEU A 50 4.26 0.78 6.61
CA LEU A 50 3.65 0.56 5.30
C LEU A 50 2.30 1.29 5.20
N LEU A 51 1.42 1.13 6.20
CA LEU A 51 0.13 1.81 6.21
C LEU A 51 0.27 3.34 6.25
N TYR A 52 1.26 3.85 6.99
CA TYR A 52 1.51 5.29 7.07
C TYR A 52 1.99 5.85 5.73
N SER A 53 2.94 5.20 5.06
CA SER A 53 3.46 5.61 3.74
C SER A 53 2.40 5.67 2.65
N TRP A 54 1.29 4.94 2.80
CA TRP A 54 0.15 5.00 1.88
C TRP A 54 -0.86 6.11 2.17
N THR A 55 -0.68 6.90 3.23
CA THR A 55 -1.59 8.00 3.59
C THR A 55 -1.67 9.07 2.50
N GLU A 56 -0.50 9.59 2.09
CA GLU A 56 -0.40 10.64 1.06
C GLU A 56 -0.75 10.12 -0.34
N PRO A 57 -0.21 8.97 -0.81
CA PRO A 57 -0.53 8.47 -2.15
C PRO A 57 -2.00 8.09 -2.32
N LEU A 58 -2.68 7.54 -1.31
CA LEU A 58 -4.12 7.24 -1.38
C LEU A 58 -4.99 8.50 -1.36
N PHE A 59 -4.54 9.57 -0.69
CA PHE A 59 -5.21 10.87 -0.75
C PHE A 59 -5.18 11.42 -2.17
N HIS A 60 -4.00 11.45 -2.81
CA HIS A 60 -3.87 11.94 -4.17
C HIS A 60 -4.52 11.02 -5.20
N LEU A 61 -4.44 9.68 -5.04
CA LEU A 61 -5.15 8.75 -5.91
C LEU A 61 -6.65 9.08 -6.01
N VAL A 62 -7.31 9.29 -4.87
CA VAL A 62 -8.74 9.62 -4.83
C VAL A 62 -9.02 10.99 -5.46
N ASN A 63 -8.20 12.00 -5.14
CA ASN A 63 -8.42 13.36 -5.63
C ASN A 63 -8.21 13.45 -7.14
N GLU A 64 -7.09 12.94 -7.64
CA GLU A 64 -6.76 12.98 -9.07
C GLU A 64 -7.76 12.13 -9.89
N MET A 65 -8.16 10.95 -9.40
CA MET A 65 -9.20 10.15 -10.07
C MET A 65 -10.56 10.86 -10.13
N SER A 66 -10.90 11.66 -9.12
CA SER A 66 -12.16 12.42 -9.09
C SER A 66 -12.19 13.58 -10.08
N ALA A 67 -11.02 14.05 -10.52
CA ALA A 67 -10.86 15.12 -11.50
C ALA A 67 -10.71 14.60 -12.94
N LEU A 68 -10.55 13.28 -13.14
CA LEU A 68 -10.43 12.69 -14.48
C LEU A 68 -11.74 12.82 -15.26
N GLN A 69 -11.63 13.15 -16.55
CA GLN A 69 -12.75 13.08 -17.48
C GLN A 69 -13.01 11.62 -17.88
N GLY A 70 -14.29 11.23 -17.95
CA GLY A 70 -14.72 9.87 -18.29
C GLY A 70 -15.41 9.15 -17.12
N ASP A 71 -15.80 7.89 -17.32
CA ASP A 71 -16.42 7.08 -16.27
C ASP A 71 -15.35 6.37 -15.41
N THR A 72 -14.96 7.02 -14.32
CA THR A 72 -14.08 6.47 -13.30
C THR A 72 -14.83 6.08 -12.03
N SER A 73 -16.16 6.08 -12.05
CA SER A 73 -17.01 6.01 -10.85
C SER A 73 -16.75 4.76 -9.99
N ALA A 74 -16.65 3.59 -10.63
CA ALA A 74 -16.37 2.33 -9.95
C ALA A 74 -14.96 2.29 -9.33
N MET A 75 -13.96 2.77 -10.07
CA MET A 75 -12.57 2.83 -9.60
C MET A 75 -12.40 3.81 -8.45
N LEU A 76 -13.00 5.00 -8.56
CA LEU A 76 -13.00 6.03 -7.54
C LEU A 76 -13.68 5.54 -6.25
N SER A 77 -14.82 4.86 -6.38
CA SER A 77 -15.50 4.23 -5.23
C SER A 77 -14.57 3.23 -4.53
N LYS A 78 -13.86 2.39 -5.32
CA LYS A 78 -12.92 1.42 -4.75
C LYS A 78 -11.71 2.08 -4.09
N ALA A 79 -11.16 3.13 -4.70
CA ALA A 79 -10.04 3.89 -4.12
C ALA A 79 -10.42 4.53 -2.78
N ARG A 80 -11.65 5.07 -2.67
CA ARG A 80 -12.19 5.61 -1.40
C ARG A 80 -12.33 4.52 -0.34
N GLU A 81 -12.87 3.35 -0.71
CA GLU A 81 -13.00 2.21 0.19
C GLU A 81 -11.63 1.75 0.71
N ILE A 82 -10.63 1.63 -0.17
CA ILE A 82 -9.28 1.22 0.21
C ILE A 82 -8.66 2.26 1.15
N ARG A 83 -8.76 3.56 0.85
CA ARG A 83 -8.27 4.63 1.72
C ARG A 83 -8.88 4.57 3.12
N ALA A 84 -10.19 4.36 3.22
CA ALA A 84 -10.87 4.21 4.50
C ALA A 84 -10.34 3.00 5.28
N LYS A 85 -10.27 1.82 4.63
CA LYS A 85 -9.77 0.59 5.26
C LYS A 85 -8.30 0.67 5.69
N PHE A 86 -7.44 1.31 4.91
CA PHE A 86 -6.05 1.57 5.30
C PHE A 86 -5.97 2.45 6.56
N GLY A 87 -6.83 3.48 6.63
CA GLY A 87 -6.93 4.34 7.82
C GLY A 87 -7.39 3.58 9.06
N GLU A 88 -8.47 2.79 8.95
CA GLU A 88 -8.99 1.96 10.04
C GLU A 88 -7.95 0.93 10.52
N LEU A 89 -7.28 0.26 9.57
CA LEU A 89 -6.26 -0.73 9.89
C LEU A 89 -5.05 -0.11 10.59
N ARG A 90 -4.64 1.09 10.17
CA ARG A 90 -3.55 1.85 10.82
C ARG A 90 -3.89 2.18 12.27
N VAL A 91 -5.11 2.65 12.54
CA VAL A 91 -5.59 2.88 13.92
C VAL A 91 -5.55 1.58 14.72
N GLY A 92 -6.04 0.47 14.17
CA GLY A 92 -6.01 -0.83 14.82
C GLY A 92 -4.60 -1.30 15.18
N VAL A 93 -3.65 -1.17 14.26
CA VAL A 93 -2.24 -1.53 14.47
C VAL A 93 -1.59 -0.68 15.57
N LYS A 94 -1.83 0.65 15.58
CA LYS A 94 -1.34 1.54 16.65
C LYS A 94 -1.88 1.15 18.03
N VAL A 95 -3.15 0.77 18.12
CA VAL A 95 -3.74 0.28 19.37
C VAL A 95 -3.03 -0.99 19.85
N ILE A 96 -2.65 -1.90 18.95
CA ILE A 96 -1.91 -3.11 19.32
C ILE A 96 -0.50 -2.76 19.78
N LEU A 97 0.23 -1.90 19.06
CA LEU A 97 1.57 -1.44 19.45
C LEU A 97 1.58 -0.83 20.86
N ASN A 98 0.63 0.08 21.13
CA ASN A 98 0.49 0.68 22.45
C ASN A 98 0.22 -0.34 23.56
N LYS A 99 -0.58 -1.38 23.28
CA LYS A 99 -0.87 -2.45 24.26
C LYS A 99 0.34 -3.30 24.60
N ILE A 100 1.28 -3.48 23.68
CA ILE A 100 2.51 -4.23 23.92
C ILE A 100 3.67 -3.36 24.42
N GLY A 101 3.41 -2.08 24.75
CA GLY A 101 4.41 -1.15 25.26
C GLY A 101 5.32 -0.54 24.20
N GLU A 102 4.96 -0.68 22.92
CA GLU A 102 5.78 -0.28 21.80
C GLU A 102 5.33 1.05 21.20
N LYS A 103 6.31 1.88 20.83
CA LYS A 103 6.04 3.18 20.19
C LYS A 103 5.74 3.01 18.70
N ASP A 104 4.76 3.75 18.21
CA ASP A 104 4.50 3.92 16.78
C ASP A 104 5.47 4.93 16.17
N ASN A 105 6.74 4.52 16.01
CA ASN A 105 7.76 5.31 15.33
C ASN A 105 7.52 5.29 13.82
N GLU A 106 6.54 6.05 13.38
CA GLU A 106 6.17 6.18 11.97
C GLU A 106 7.29 6.84 11.18
N ILE A 107 7.87 6.08 10.25
CA ILE A 107 8.91 6.58 9.36
C ILE A 107 8.22 7.30 8.20
N TYR A 108 8.40 8.62 8.13
CA TYR A 108 7.96 9.39 6.99
C TYR A 108 8.91 9.17 5.81
N VAL A 109 8.37 8.63 4.71
CA VAL A 109 9.05 8.54 3.43
C VAL A 109 8.29 9.45 2.47
N ALA A 110 8.97 10.48 1.97
CA ALA A 110 8.36 11.42 1.02
C ALA A 110 8.01 10.68 -0.28
N TRP A 111 6.75 10.77 -0.70
CA TRP A 111 6.31 10.25 -1.97
C TRP A 111 6.40 11.34 -3.05
N SER A 112 7.08 11.06 -4.15
CA SER A 112 7.35 12.03 -5.22
C SER A 112 6.52 11.83 -6.48
N GLY A 113 5.49 10.97 -6.44
CA GLY A 113 4.70 10.59 -7.63
C GLY A 113 3.61 11.59 -8.05
N LEU A 114 3.33 12.62 -7.26
CA LEU A 114 2.26 13.58 -7.54
C LEU A 114 2.41 14.30 -8.90
N PRO A 115 3.58 14.81 -9.30
CA PRO A 115 3.74 15.48 -10.59
C PRO A 115 3.38 14.59 -11.78
N SER A 116 3.69 13.29 -11.71
CA SER A 116 3.36 12.32 -12.77
C SER A 116 1.85 12.07 -12.84
N LEU A 117 1.14 12.00 -11.70
CA LEU A 117 -0.33 11.90 -11.68
C LEU A 117 -1.02 13.14 -12.25
N GLN A 118 -0.44 14.32 -12.06
CA GLN A 118 -0.98 15.60 -12.53
C GLN A 118 -0.50 15.97 -13.95
N SER A 119 0.28 15.12 -14.60
CA SER A 119 0.84 15.39 -15.92
C SER A 119 -0.28 15.65 -16.94
N SER A 120 -0.12 16.69 -17.76
CA SER A 120 -1.02 16.94 -18.90
C SER A 120 -0.88 15.87 -19.99
N ASN A 121 0.26 15.20 -20.06
CA ASN A 121 0.49 14.07 -20.95
C ASN A 121 -0.26 12.83 -20.45
N GLU A 122 -1.30 12.43 -21.17
CA GLU A 122 -2.17 11.30 -20.84
C GLU A 122 -1.40 9.97 -20.68
N ASP A 123 -0.34 9.76 -21.46
CA ASP A 123 0.44 8.53 -21.38
C ASP A 123 1.29 8.46 -20.10
N ILE A 124 1.90 9.58 -19.71
CA ILE A 124 2.63 9.69 -18.44
C ILE A 124 1.67 9.54 -17.27
N ARG A 125 0.54 10.24 -17.31
CA ARG A 125 -0.49 10.19 -16.28
C ARG A 125 -1.08 8.79 -16.13
N GLY A 126 -1.43 8.13 -17.24
CA GLY A 126 -1.93 6.76 -17.26
C GLY A 126 -0.93 5.76 -16.68
N PHE A 127 0.35 5.88 -17.05
CA PHE A 127 1.41 5.04 -16.48
C PHE A 127 1.62 5.27 -14.98
N ALA A 128 1.53 6.52 -14.52
CA ALA A 128 1.65 6.86 -13.10
C ALA A 128 0.52 6.24 -12.26
N PHE A 129 -0.74 6.30 -12.74
CA PHE A 129 -1.86 5.61 -12.10
C PHE A 129 -1.65 4.09 -12.07
N PHE A 130 -1.23 3.50 -13.20
CA PHE A 130 -0.94 2.07 -13.29
C PHE A 130 0.12 1.64 -12.27
N ASN A 131 1.26 2.35 -12.20
CA ASN A 131 2.33 2.06 -11.24
C ASN A 131 1.85 2.20 -9.80
N LEU A 132 1.10 3.27 -9.48
CA LEU A 132 0.60 3.48 -8.13
C LEU A 132 -0.34 2.36 -7.69
N ILE A 133 -1.24 1.91 -8.57
CA ILE A 133 -2.15 0.78 -8.29
C ILE A 133 -1.36 -0.52 -8.14
N ARG A 134 -0.38 -0.77 -9.00
CA ARG A 134 0.50 -1.95 -8.90
C ARG A 134 1.25 -1.99 -7.56
N CYS A 135 1.82 -0.87 -7.14
CA CYS A 135 2.48 -0.73 -5.84
C CYS A 135 1.48 -0.97 -4.68
N LEU A 136 0.26 -0.44 -4.79
CA LEU A 136 -0.78 -0.60 -3.78
C LEU A 136 -1.17 -2.08 -3.61
N VAL A 137 -1.33 -2.81 -4.72
CA VAL A 137 -1.61 -4.25 -4.71
C VAL A 137 -0.46 -5.01 -4.04
N ARG A 138 0.78 -4.74 -4.45
CA ARG A 138 1.98 -5.38 -3.87
C ARG A 138 2.05 -5.18 -2.36
N ASP A 139 1.91 -3.94 -1.91
CA ASP A 139 2.06 -3.61 -0.49
C ASP A 139 0.86 -4.08 0.34
N SER A 140 -0.35 -4.08 -0.22
CA SER A 140 -1.52 -4.69 0.42
C SER A 140 -1.30 -6.19 0.68
N HIS A 141 -0.71 -6.90 -0.29
CA HIS A 141 -0.36 -8.32 -0.11
C HIS A 141 0.71 -8.53 0.98
N ARG A 142 1.73 -7.65 1.05
CA ARG A 142 2.73 -7.68 2.12
C ARG A 142 2.10 -7.46 3.49
N ILE A 143 1.29 -6.41 3.64
CA ILE A 143 0.56 -6.08 4.88
C ILE A 143 -0.29 -7.27 5.32
N ASN A 144 -1.08 -7.87 4.41
CA ASN A 144 -1.90 -9.03 4.72
C ASN A 144 -1.06 -10.21 5.22
N THR A 145 0.04 -10.52 4.52
CA THR A 145 0.94 -11.61 4.87
C THR A 145 1.52 -11.43 6.27
N TYR A 146 1.98 -10.22 6.61
CA TYR A 146 2.55 -9.94 7.93
C TYR A 146 1.49 -10.05 9.03
N LEU A 147 0.28 -9.52 8.80
CA LEU A 147 -0.83 -9.62 9.75
C LEU A 147 -1.29 -11.07 9.97
N GLU A 148 -1.32 -11.91 8.93
CA GLU A 148 -1.64 -13.33 9.06
C GLU A 148 -0.63 -14.08 9.91
N VAL A 149 0.67 -13.81 9.71
CA VAL A 149 1.75 -14.40 10.53
C VAL A 149 1.65 -13.93 11.98
N LEU A 150 1.44 -12.64 12.22
CA LEU A 150 1.26 -12.09 13.57
C LEU A 150 0.05 -12.71 14.27
N LYS A 151 -1.09 -12.79 13.58
CA LYS A 151 -2.30 -13.43 14.09
C LYS A 151 -2.05 -14.89 14.44
N TYR A 152 -1.38 -15.63 13.56
CA TYR A 152 -1.03 -17.04 13.80
C TYR A 152 -0.20 -17.19 15.08
N ARG A 153 0.85 -16.37 15.25
CA ARG A 153 1.70 -16.37 16.45
C ARG A 153 0.91 -16.06 17.72
N MET A 154 0.06 -15.04 17.70
CA MET A 154 -0.77 -14.68 18.86
C MET A 154 -1.74 -15.78 19.28
N ILE A 155 -2.28 -16.54 18.33
CA ILE A 155 -3.23 -17.63 18.64
C ILE A 155 -2.50 -18.89 19.11
N HIS A 156 -1.35 -19.23 18.51
CA HIS A 156 -0.70 -20.53 18.71
C HIS A 156 0.47 -20.50 19.69
N GLN A 157 1.10 -19.35 19.95
CA GLN A 157 2.14 -19.21 20.99
C GLN A 157 1.56 -18.88 22.38
N ASN A 158 0.27 -18.51 22.47
CA ASN A 158 -0.47 -18.40 23.73
C ASN A 158 -1.07 -19.75 24.20
N ASN A 159 -0.83 -20.85 23.47
CA ASN A 159 -1.21 -22.22 23.86
C ASN A 159 -0.05 -22.94 24.57
N CYS A 160 0.63 -22.26 25.50
CA CYS A 160 1.60 -22.83 26.43
C CYS A 160 1.15 -22.57 27.86
#